data_AF-A0A1I7TH63-F1
#
_entry.id   AF-A0A1I7TH63-F1
#
_cell.length_a   1.000
_cell.length_b   1.000
_cell.length_c   1.000
_cell.angle_alpha   90.00
_cell.angle_beta   90.00
_cell.angle_gamma   90.00
#
_symmetry.space_group_name_H-M   'P 1'
#
loop_
_entity.id
_entity.type
_entity.pdbx_description
1 polymer ?
#
loop_
_entity_poly.entity_id
_entity_poly.type
_entity_poly.pdbx_seq_one_letter_code
_entity_poly.pdbx_strand_id
1 'polypeptide(L)'
;MNYFRGFENTTFLEYYQAHNHTSSFQDNPFMVITVLSCFAIYGLLNTSLFILYRHVYLSNKKRDAGIPIFQIISHLYRTVRMFIIMIFVLFLTFFIGFFLENAVLGLPLTVIIFFILVKLFFATEVNHILLSLLAIQRFFLYFFPDTEKWLGFSERAMKWIVRFAYCFFLMEIVGMYIIWLIDELDWFLTVIVVSLGHLDYIF
;
A
#
# COMPACT_ATOMS: atom_id res chain seq x y z
N MET A 1 -9.12 54.25 23.55
CA MET A 1 -8.18 53.26 22.96
C MET A 1 -8.71 51.82 22.94
N ASN A 2 -9.99 51.56 23.26
CA ASN A 2 -10.60 50.22 23.19
C ASN A 2 -11.49 49.99 21.95
N TYR A 3 -11.80 51.04 21.19
CA TYR A 3 -12.66 50.94 19.99
C TYR A 3 -11.93 50.38 18.75
N PHE A 4 -10.61 50.54 18.66
CA PHE A 4 -9.82 50.03 17.52
C PHE A 4 -9.47 48.54 17.64
N ARG A 5 -9.38 48.00 18.85
CA ARG A 5 -9.05 46.59 19.10
C ARG A 5 -10.19 45.61 18.76
N GLY A 6 -11.44 46.11 18.69
CA GLY A 6 -12.61 45.31 18.28
C GLY A 6 -12.73 45.11 16.77
N PHE A 7 -12.27 46.08 15.97
CA PHE A 7 -12.43 46.09 14.50
C PHE A 7 -11.40 45.21 13.78
N GLU A 8 -10.19 45.10 14.34
CA GLU A 8 -9.15 44.16 13.85
C GLU A 8 -9.51 42.70 14.18
N ASN A 9 -10.13 42.45 15.34
CA ASN A 9 -10.52 41.10 15.72
C ASN A 9 -11.70 40.58 14.89
N THR A 10 -12.68 41.42 14.53
CA THR A 10 -13.80 40.99 13.67
C THR A 10 -13.34 40.68 12.25
N THR A 11 -12.46 41.50 11.69
CA THR A 11 -11.92 41.27 10.34
C THR A 11 -11.00 40.06 10.28
N PHE A 12 -10.20 39.82 11.33
CA PHE A 12 -9.39 38.60 11.43
C PHE A 12 -10.24 37.35 11.63
N LEU A 13 -11.30 37.41 12.45
CA LEU A 13 -12.21 36.28 12.68
C LEU A 13 -13.03 35.97 11.42
N GLU A 14 -13.51 36.99 10.72
CA GLU A 14 -14.21 36.85 9.43
C GLU A 14 -13.27 36.34 8.34
N TYR A 15 -12.01 36.80 8.31
CA TYR A 15 -10.98 36.27 7.41
C TYR A 15 -10.66 34.80 7.73
N TYR A 16 -10.52 34.44 9.01
CA TYR A 16 -10.27 33.07 9.45
C TYR A 16 -11.47 32.15 9.18
N GLN A 17 -12.69 32.65 9.39
CA GLN A 17 -13.93 31.93 9.02
C GLN A 17 -14.03 31.78 7.50
N ALA A 18 -13.78 32.82 6.72
CA ALA A 18 -13.80 32.78 5.26
C ALA A 18 -12.71 31.86 4.66
N HIS A 19 -11.53 31.78 5.28
CA HIS A 19 -10.47 30.83 4.88
C HIS A 19 -10.75 29.39 5.32
N ASN A 20 -11.45 29.20 6.45
CA ASN A 20 -11.93 27.88 6.87
C ASN A 20 -13.18 27.42 6.11
N HIS A 21 -13.87 28.32 5.39
CA HIS A 21 -14.94 28.03 4.44
C HIS A 21 -14.40 27.61 3.06
N THR A 22 -13.25 26.93 2.98
CA THR A 22 -13.05 26.01 1.84
C THR A 22 -14.18 24.99 1.93
N SER A 23 -15.14 25.04 1.00
CA SER A 23 -16.24 24.09 0.91
C SER A 23 -15.69 22.68 1.13
N SER A 24 -16.16 22.02 2.20
CA SER A 24 -15.70 20.68 2.51
C SER A 24 -16.02 19.79 1.30
N PHE A 25 -15.21 18.75 1.07
CA PHE A 25 -15.46 17.84 -0.05
C PHE A 25 -16.90 17.28 -0.04
N GLN A 26 -17.51 17.13 1.14
CA GLN A 26 -18.90 16.69 1.31
C GLN A 26 -19.95 17.69 0.83
N ASP A 27 -19.63 18.98 0.77
CA ASP A 27 -20.56 20.03 0.37
C ASP A 27 -20.83 20.05 -1.14
N ASN A 28 -20.04 19.31 -1.93
CA ASN A 28 -20.20 19.21 -3.37
C ASN A 28 -20.88 17.86 -3.76
N PRO A 29 -22.21 17.83 -3.94
CA PRO A 29 -22.93 16.59 -4.21
C PRO A 29 -22.50 15.91 -5.53
N PHE A 30 -22.09 16.70 -6.53
CA PHE A 30 -21.58 16.15 -7.79
C PHE A 30 -20.27 15.40 -7.59
N MET A 31 -19.35 15.95 -6.78
CA MET A 31 -18.07 15.33 -6.46
C MET A 31 -18.26 14.05 -5.65
N VAL A 32 -19.16 14.05 -4.66
CA VAL A 32 -19.50 12.86 -3.86
C VAL A 32 -20.07 11.75 -4.75
N ILE A 33 -21.07 12.05 -5.58
CA ILE A 33 -21.65 11.08 -6.51
C ILE A 33 -20.57 10.51 -7.45
N THR A 34 -19.69 11.37 -7.96
CA THR A 34 -18.58 10.95 -8.84
C THR A 34 -17.68 9.94 -8.13
N VAL A 35 -17.21 10.24 -6.92
CA VAL A 35 -16.34 9.33 -6.17
C VAL A 35 -17.03 8.01 -5.81
N LEU A 36 -18.29 8.06 -5.38
CA LEU A 36 -19.09 6.86 -5.13
C LEU A 36 -19.23 5.99 -6.38
N SER A 37 -19.49 6.61 -7.54
CA SER A 37 -19.59 5.91 -8.82
C SER A 37 -18.26 5.25 -9.21
N CYS A 38 -17.13 5.92 -9.01
CA CYS A 38 -15.80 5.36 -9.27
C CYS A 38 -15.54 4.13 -8.40
N PHE A 39 -15.82 4.20 -7.10
CA PHE A 39 -15.69 3.05 -6.20
C PHE A 39 -16.59 1.89 -6.59
N ALA A 40 -17.84 2.17 -6.96
CA ALA A 40 -18.79 1.15 -7.39
C ALA A 40 -18.33 0.46 -8.68
N ILE A 41 -17.92 1.23 -9.70
CA ILE A 41 -17.42 0.70 -10.98
C ILE A 41 -16.17 -0.15 -10.74
N TYR A 42 -15.19 0.36 -9.99
CA TYR A 42 -13.97 -0.38 -9.68
C TYR A 42 -14.26 -1.68 -8.91
N GLY A 43 -15.14 -1.64 -7.90
CA GLY A 43 -15.55 -2.80 -7.12
C GLY A 43 -16.24 -3.86 -7.99
N LEU A 44 -17.14 -3.44 -8.88
CA LEU A 44 -17.83 -4.33 -9.83
C LEU A 44 -16.86 -4.98 -10.81
N LEU A 45 -15.93 -4.21 -11.38
CA LEU A 45 -14.91 -4.74 -12.28
C LEU A 45 -14.04 -5.79 -11.60
N ASN A 46 -13.50 -5.47 -10.41
CA ASN A 46 -12.64 -6.39 -9.65
C ASN A 46 -13.38 -7.66 -9.24
N THR A 47 -14.63 -7.54 -8.80
CA THR A 47 -15.45 -8.70 -8.39
C THR A 47 -15.76 -9.58 -9.58
N SER A 48 -16.15 -8.98 -10.72
CA SER A 48 -16.42 -9.70 -11.96
C SER A 48 -15.19 -10.47 -12.44
N LEU A 49 -14.04 -9.81 -12.50
CA LEU A 49 -12.77 -10.44 -12.87
C LEU A 49 -12.39 -11.57 -11.91
N PHE A 50 -12.60 -11.39 -10.61
CA PHE A 50 -12.30 -12.41 -9.62
C PHE A 50 -13.22 -13.62 -9.72
N ILE A 51 -14.50 -13.44 -10.01
CA ILE A 51 -15.43 -14.54 -10.24
C ILE A 51 -14.93 -15.40 -11.41
N LEU A 52 -14.55 -14.77 -12.52
CA LEU A 52 -13.99 -15.47 -13.69
C LEU A 52 -12.68 -16.18 -13.34
N TYR A 53 -11.74 -15.47 -12.70
CA TYR A 53 -10.46 -16.01 -12.27
C TYR A 53 -10.63 -17.21 -11.32
N ARG A 54 -11.51 -17.09 -10.32
CA ARG A 54 -11.86 -18.17 -9.39
C ARG A 54 -12.48 -19.36 -10.11
N HIS A 55 -13.40 -19.13 -11.03
CA HIS A 55 -14.01 -20.20 -11.82
C HIS A 55 -12.95 -20.98 -12.59
N VAL A 56 -12.08 -20.29 -13.34
CA VAL A 56 -10.98 -20.89 -14.09
C VAL A 56 -10.03 -21.65 -13.17
N TYR A 57 -9.64 -21.06 -12.04
CA TYR A 57 -8.75 -21.71 -11.09
C TYR A 57 -9.35 -23.00 -10.52
N LEU A 58 -10.63 -22.97 -10.09
CA LEU A 58 -11.28 -24.14 -9.50
C LEU A 58 -11.51 -25.25 -10.51
N SER A 59 -11.93 -24.92 -11.74
CA SER A 59 -12.15 -25.88 -12.82
C SER A 59 -10.86 -26.62 -13.20
N ASN A 60 -9.72 -25.92 -13.16
CA ASN A 60 -8.44 -26.51 -13.54
C ASN A 60 -7.63 -27.07 -12.37
N LYS A 61 -8.00 -26.79 -11.12
CA LYS A 61 -7.22 -27.14 -9.91
C LYS A 61 -6.80 -28.62 -9.85
N LYS A 62 -7.71 -29.55 -10.16
CA LYS A 62 -7.41 -30.99 -10.10
C LYS A 62 -6.39 -31.42 -11.15
N ARG A 63 -6.54 -30.90 -12.37
CA ARG A 63 -5.64 -31.17 -13.51
C ARG A 63 -4.27 -30.54 -13.26
N ASP A 64 -4.27 -29.29 -12.84
CA ASP A 64 -3.05 -28.51 -12.74
C ASP A 64 -2.22 -28.88 -11.51
N ALA A 65 -2.79 -29.56 -10.50
CA ALA A 65 -2.09 -29.96 -9.28
C ALA A 65 -0.79 -30.75 -9.51
N GLY A 66 -0.69 -31.48 -10.62
CA GLY A 66 0.51 -32.24 -10.99
C GLY A 66 1.57 -31.45 -11.76
N ILE A 67 1.26 -30.23 -12.21
CA ILE A 67 2.15 -29.44 -13.06
C ILE A 67 3.17 -28.68 -12.18
N PRO A 68 4.46 -28.59 -12.57
CA PRO A 68 5.51 -27.90 -11.81
C PRO A 68 5.18 -26.48 -11.34
N ILE A 69 4.40 -25.74 -12.13
CA ILE A 69 4.05 -24.33 -11.89
C ILE A 69 2.91 -24.14 -10.88
N PHE A 70 2.21 -25.22 -10.51
CA PHE A 70 0.97 -25.15 -9.74
C PHE A 70 1.12 -24.48 -8.38
N GLN A 71 2.23 -24.73 -7.68
CA GLN A 71 2.45 -24.13 -6.37
C GLN A 71 2.49 -22.60 -6.43
N ILE A 72 3.08 -22.02 -7.49
CA ILE A 72 3.09 -20.57 -7.71
C ILE A 72 1.68 -20.07 -7.99
N ILE A 73 0.97 -20.70 -8.93
CA ILE A 73 -0.40 -20.32 -9.29
C ILE A 73 -1.33 -20.40 -8.07
N SER A 74 -1.19 -21.43 -7.24
CA SER A 74 -1.97 -21.61 -6.02
C SER A 74 -1.69 -20.52 -4.99
N HIS A 75 -0.43 -20.12 -4.84
CA HIS A 75 -0.06 -18.99 -3.99
C HIS A 75 -0.64 -17.67 -4.53
N LEU A 76 -0.45 -17.37 -5.81
CA LEU A 76 -1.01 -16.19 -6.47
C LEU A 76 -2.53 -16.12 -6.31
N TYR A 77 -3.25 -17.24 -6.46
CA TYR A 77 -4.69 -17.29 -6.24
C TYR A 77 -5.08 -16.88 -4.81
N ARG A 78 -4.36 -17.41 -3.80
CA ARG A 78 -4.58 -17.04 -2.40
C ARG A 78 -4.29 -15.55 -2.18
N THR A 79 -3.22 -15.03 -2.77
CA THR A 79 -2.85 -13.62 -2.65
C THR A 79 -3.88 -12.71 -3.29
N VAL A 80 -4.32 -12.98 -4.53
CA VAL A 80 -5.39 -12.21 -5.21
C VAL A 80 -6.68 -12.17 -4.39
N ARG A 81 -7.08 -13.30 -3.80
CA ARG A 81 -8.24 -13.34 -2.89
C ARG A 81 -8.06 -12.41 -1.69
N MET A 82 -6.88 -12.38 -1.08
CA MET A 82 -6.59 -11.49 0.05
C MET A 82 -6.59 -10.02 -0.38
N PHE A 83 -6.04 -9.69 -1.56
CA PHE A 83 -6.04 -8.32 -2.11
C PHE A 83 -7.47 -7.79 -2.26
N ILE A 84 -8.37 -8.60 -2.81
CA ILE A 84 -9.77 -8.18 -2.99
C ILE A 84 -10.45 -7.90 -1.65
N ILE A 85 -10.26 -8.78 -0.66
CA ILE A 85 -10.79 -8.56 0.68
C ILE A 85 -10.23 -7.26 1.27
N MET A 86 -8.92 -7.03 1.16
CA MET A 86 -8.27 -5.82 1.67
C MET A 86 -8.77 -4.54 0.99
N ILE A 87 -9.00 -4.57 -0.33
CA ILE A 87 -9.59 -3.46 -1.09
C ILE A 87 -11.00 -3.15 -0.58
N PHE A 88 -11.83 -4.17 -0.35
CA PHE A 88 -13.17 -3.96 0.20
C PHE A 88 -13.14 -3.38 1.61
N VAL A 89 -12.22 -3.84 2.46
CA VAL A 89 -12.02 -3.25 3.79
C VAL A 89 -11.57 -1.80 3.68
N LEU A 90 -10.65 -1.48 2.76
CA LEU A 90 -10.20 -0.10 2.52
C LEU A 90 -11.36 0.80 2.11
N PHE A 91 -12.23 0.33 1.21
CA PHE A 91 -13.44 1.06 0.83
C PHE A 91 -14.34 1.26 2.04
N LEU A 92 -14.65 0.20 2.79
CA LEU A 92 -15.48 0.30 3.99
C LEU A 92 -14.91 1.31 4.99
N THR A 93 -13.60 1.29 5.25
CA THR A 93 -12.92 2.24 6.14
C THR A 93 -13.03 3.67 5.63
N PHE A 94 -12.86 3.89 4.32
CA PHE A 94 -13.08 5.19 3.67
C PHE A 94 -14.53 5.66 3.85
N PHE A 95 -15.51 4.80 3.57
CA PHE A 95 -16.94 5.09 3.74
C PHE A 95 -17.28 5.46 5.18
N ILE A 96 -16.76 4.72 6.17
CA ILE A 96 -16.99 5.02 7.58
C ILE A 96 -16.41 6.39 7.93
N GLY A 97 -15.15 6.65 7.56
CA GLY A 97 -14.50 7.93 7.83
C GLY A 97 -15.21 9.11 7.17
N PHE A 98 -15.70 8.89 5.95
CA PHE A 98 -16.42 9.89 5.17
C PHE A 98 -17.79 10.23 5.76
N PHE A 99 -18.63 9.23 6.06
CA PHE A 99 -20.03 9.46 6.43
C PHE A 99 -20.28 9.64 7.92
N LEU A 100 -19.45 9.08 8.82
CA LEU A 100 -19.68 9.20 10.26
C LEU A 100 -19.07 10.48 10.86
N GLU A 101 -18.16 11.16 10.15
CA GLU A 101 -17.52 12.43 10.52
C GLU A 101 -17.16 12.52 12.02
N ASN A 102 -16.65 11.42 12.57
CA ASN A 102 -16.39 11.28 14.00
C ASN A 102 -14.88 11.34 14.28
N ALA A 103 -14.46 12.42 14.93
CA ALA A 103 -13.05 12.66 15.25
C ALA A 103 -12.39 11.52 16.06
N VAL A 104 -13.15 10.81 16.90
CA VAL A 104 -12.64 9.68 17.70
C VAL A 104 -12.27 8.50 16.81
N LEU A 105 -12.93 8.33 15.66
CA LEU A 105 -12.64 7.26 14.70
C LEU A 105 -11.48 7.58 13.76
N GLY A 106 -11.04 8.85 13.66
CA GLY A 106 -10.01 9.25 12.70
C GLY A 106 -8.69 8.49 12.87
N LEU A 107 -8.12 8.48 14.09
CA LEU A 107 -6.88 7.78 14.39
C LEU A 107 -6.96 6.26 14.16
N PRO A 108 -7.93 5.52 14.72
CA PRO A 108 -7.99 4.07 14.50
C PRO A 108 -8.20 3.70 13.02
N LEU A 109 -9.03 4.44 12.26
CA LEU A 109 -9.20 4.19 10.83
C LEU A 109 -7.89 4.43 10.05
N THR A 110 -7.14 5.49 10.40
CA THR A 110 -5.84 5.80 9.77
C THR A 110 -4.83 4.68 10.04
N VAL A 111 -4.77 4.18 11.27
CA VAL A 111 -3.89 3.04 11.64
C VAL A 111 -4.26 1.78 10.85
N ILE A 112 -5.57 1.49 10.70
CA ILE A 112 -6.05 0.36 9.89
C ILE A 112 -5.62 0.51 8.42
N ILE A 113 -5.82 1.69 7.83
CA ILE A 113 -5.41 1.99 6.46
C ILE A 113 -3.91 1.77 6.29
N PHE A 114 -3.10 2.31 7.21
CA PHE A 114 -1.65 2.16 7.18
C PHE A 114 -1.23 0.69 7.14
N PHE A 115 -1.74 -0.15 8.05
CA PHE A 115 -1.41 -1.58 8.06
C PHE A 115 -1.88 -2.33 6.81
N ILE A 116 -3.02 -1.95 6.22
CA ILE A 116 -3.51 -2.52 4.97
C ILE A 116 -2.56 -2.16 3.82
N LEU A 117 -2.18 -0.88 3.69
CA LEU A 117 -1.29 -0.41 2.63
C LEU A 117 0.09 -1.06 2.73
N VAL A 118 0.66 -1.15 3.93
CA VAL A 118 1.94 -1.85 4.17
C VAL A 118 1.85 -3.32 3.73
N LYS A 119 0.77 -4.02 4.09
CA LYS A 119 0.58 -5.42 3.67
C LYS A 119 0.44 -5.55 2.15
N LEU A 120 -0.31 -4.66 1.50
CA LEU A 120 -0.49 -4.66 0.05
C LEU A 120 0.84 -4.39 -0.67
N PHE A 121 1.65 -3.47 -0.16
CA PHE A 121 2.98 -3.17 -0.68
C PHE A 121 3.85 -4.41 -0.72
N PHE A 122 4.12 -5.03 0.44
CA PHE A 122 4.95 -6.23 0.50
C PHE A 122 4.40 -7.40 -0.32
N ALA A 123 3.08 -7.59 -0.31
CA ALA A 123 2.47 -8.67 -1.08
C ALA A 123 2.58 -8.44 -2.60
N THR A 124 2.60 -7.18 -3.05
CA THR A 124 2.85 -6.83 -4.45
C THR A 124 4.27 -7.18 -4.84
N GLU A 125 5.25 -6.75 -4.06
CA GLU A 125 6.66 -7.04 -4.30
C GLU A 125 6.95 -8.56 -4.38
N VAL A 126 6.40 -9.33 -3.44
CA VAL A 126 6.51 -10.80 -3.48
C VAL A 126 5.81 -11.40 -4.71
N ASN A 127 4.65 -10.87 -5.11
CA ASN A 127 3.97 -11.33 -6.32
C ASN A 127 4.79 -11.05 -7.59
N HIS A 128 5.52 -9.95 -7.67
CA HIS A 128 6.40 -9.66 -8.81
C HIS A 128 7.52 -10.70 -8.93
N ILE A 129 8.13 -11.10 -7.81
CA ILE A 129 9.11 -12.21 -7.78
C ILE A 129 8.46 -13.53 -8.20
N LEU A 130 7.25 -13.83 -7.74
CA LEU A 130 6.57 -15.07 -8.11
C LEU A 130 6.16 -15.09 -9.59
N LEU A 131 5.77 -13.94 -10.14
CA LEU A 131 5.47 -13.80 -11.56
C LEU A 131 6.72 -13.95 -12.44
N SER A 132 7.86 -13.40 -12.01
CA SER A 132 9.13 -13.61 -12.71
C SER A 132 9.57 -15.07 -12.64
N LEU A 133 9.44 -15.71 -11.48
CA LEU A 133 9.71 -17.14 -11.31
C LEU A 133 8.80 -18.01 -12.18
N LEU A 134 7.51 -17.67 -12.27
CA LEU A 134 6.56 -18.35 -13.15
C LEU A 134 6.94 -18.20 -14.63
N ALA A 135 7.37 -17.00 -15.05
CA ALA A 135 7.82 -16.75 -16.41
C ALA A 135 9.09 -17.57 -16.73
N ILE A 136 10.05 -17.61 -15.81
CA ILE A 136 11.25 -18.44 -15.93
C ILE A 136 10.88 -19.92 -16.08
N GLN A 137 10.00 -20.44 -15.21
CA GLN A 137 9.54 -21.83 -15.31
C GLN A 137 8.88 -22.11 -16.67
N ARG A 138 8.00 -21.22 -17.14
CA ARG A 138 7.34 -21.39 -18.45
C ARG A 138 8.33 -21.36 -19.61
N PHE A 139 9.33 -20.48 -19.54
CA PHE A 139 10.41 -20.42 -20.52
C PHE A 139 11.15 -21.76 -20.60
N PHE A 140 11.61 -22.29 -19.47
CA PHE A 140 12.32 -23.56 -19.47
C PHE A 140 11.44 -24.74 -19.92
N LEU A 141 10.18 -24.80 -19.50
CA LEU A 141 9.26 -25.85 -19.96
C LEU A 141 9.01 -25.80 -21.47
N TYR A 142 9.03 -24.61 -22.08
CA TYR A 142 8.83 -24.44 -23.52
C TYR A 142 10.08 -24.79 -24.34
N PHE A 143 11.25 -24.32 -23.93
CA PHE A 143 12.51 -24.51 -24.68
C PHE A 143 13.24 -25.81 -24.32
N PHE A 144 13.07 -26.32 -23.10
CA PHE A 144 13.81 -27.47 -22.55
C PHE A 144 12.85 -28.41 -21.80
N PRO A 145 12.00 -29.18 -22.48
CA PRO A 145 10.98 -30.01 -21.85
C PRO A 145 11.55 -31.02 -20.83
N ASP A 146 12.78 -31.48 -20.99
CA ASP A 146 13.47 -32.37 -20.04
C ASP A 146 13.65 -31.76 -18.64
N THR A 147 13.56 -30.43 -18.52
CA THR A 147 13.67 -29.70 -17.25
C THR A 147 12.41 -29.81 -16.38
N GLU A 148 11.31 -30.35 -16.90
CA GLU A 148 10.04 -30.48 -16.17
C GLU A 148 10.19 -31.17 -14.81
N LYS A 149 11.04 -32.20 -14.74
CA LYS A 149 11.33 -32.97 -13.52
C LYS A 149 12.00 -32.15 -12.42
N TRP A 150 12.71 -31.09 -12.78
CA TRP A 150 13.54 -30.28 -11.87
C TRP A 150 12.87 -28.95 -11.48
N LEU A 151 11.93 -28.47 -12.29
CA LEU A 151 11.25 -27.20 -12.10
C LEU A 151 10.10 -27.27 -11.09
N GLY A 152 9.71 -28.47 -10.66
CA GLY A 152 8.63 -28.67 -9.70
C GLY A 152 9.02 -28.19 -8.31
N PHE A 153 8.33 -27.16 -7.81
CA PHE A 153 8.46 -26.78 -6.40
C PHE A 153 7.52 -27.64 -5.54
N SER A 154 8.03 -28.13 -4.42
CA SER A 154 7.16 -28.66 -3.36
C SER A 154 6.45 -27.51 -2.64
N GLU A 155 5.32 -27.78 -1.98
CA GLU A 155 4.63 -26.78 -1.16
C GLU A 155 5.55 -26.21 -0.06
N ARG A 156 6.45 -27.04 0.48
CA ARG A 156 7.46 -26.62 1.46
C ARG A 156 8.46 -25.64 0.85
N ALA A 157 8.98 -25.95 -0.33
CA ALA A 157 9.89 -25.06 -1.04
C ALA A 157 9.22 -23.72 -1.36
N MET A 158 7.97 -23.75 -1.82
CA MET A 158 7.18 -22.53 -2.09
C MET A 158 7.05 -21.64 -0.85
N LYS A 159 6.75 -22.22 0.32
CA LYS A 159 6.67 -21.47 1.59
C LYS A 159 8.01 -20.82 1.95
N TRP A 160 9.13 -21.50 1.71
CA TRP A 160 10.45 -20.93 1.95
C TRP A 160 10.77 -19.80 0.97
N ILE A 161 10.53 -19.98 -0.33
CA ILE A 161 10.71 -18.94 -1.36
C ILE A 161 9.94 -17.68 -0.97
N VAL A 162 8.67 -17.82 -0.62
CA VAL A 162 7.82 -16.70 -0.20
C VAL A 162 8.36 -16.04 1.07
N ARG A 163 8.76 -16.82 2.09
CA ARG A 163 9.34 -16.26 3.33
C ARG A 163 10.62 -15.48 3.06
N PHE A 164 11.52 -16.02 2.24
CA PHE A 164 12.75 -15.34 1.86
C PHE A 164 12.47 -14.04 1.10
N ALA A 165 11.49 -14.04 0.20
CA ALA A 165 11.06 -12.84 -0.51
C ALA A 165 10.56 -11.75 0.46
N TYR A 166 9.67 -12.09 1.40
CA TYR A 166 9.22 -11.14 2.42
C TYR A 166 10.38 -10.62 3.29
N CYS A 167 11.29 -11.50 3.73
CA CYS A 167 12.46 -11.09 4.51
C CYS A 167 13.38 -10.16 3.72
N PHE A 168 13.58 -10.42 2.43
CA PHE A 168 14.41 -9.60 1.55
C PHE A 168 13.86 -8.16 1.45
N PHE A 169 12.58 -7.99 1.12
CA PHE A 169 11.98 -6.65 1.05
C PHE A 169 11.92 -5.95 2.41
N LEU A 170 11.77 -6.70 3.51
CA LEU A 170 11.83 -6.12 4.84
C LEU A 170 13.22 -5.58 5.14
N MET A 171 14.27 -6.35 4.82
CA MET A 171 15.65 -5.90 4.96
C MET A 171 15.95 -4.69 4.08
N GLU A 172 15.39 -4.63 2.88
CA GLU A 172 15.53 -3.49 1.98
C GLU A 172 14.98 -2.20 2.61
N ILE A 173 13.75 -2.23 3.14
CA ILE A 173 13.14 -1.07 3.81
C ILE A 173 13.94 -0.66 5.04
N VAL A 174 14.34 -1.63 5.87
CA VAL A 174 15.15 -1.36 7.07
C VAL A 174 16.50 -0.76 6.67
N GLY A 175 17.12 -1.28 5.61
CA GLY A 175 18.37 -0.75 5.07
C GLY A 175 18.24 0.69 4.59
N MET A 176 17.19 1.01 3.81
CA MET A 176 16.90 2.38 3.38
C MET A 176 16.71 3.33 4.57
N TYR A 177 15.99 2.88 5.60
CA TYR A 177 15.76 3.68 6.80
C TYR A 177 17.05 3.94 7.59
N ILE A 178 17.92 2.94 7.72
CA ILE A 178 19.23 3.09 8.37
C ILE A 178 20.10 4.08 7.60
N ILE A 179 20.14 3.99 6.26
CA ILE A 179 20.90 4.94 5.42
C ILE A 179 20.39 6.37 5.64
N TRP A 180 19.07 6.57 5.58
CA TRP A 180 18.46 7.88 5.83
C TRP A 180 18.81 8.44 7.22
N LEU A 181 18.81 7.61 8.27
CA LEU A 181 19.22 8.02 9.61
C LEU A 181 20.70 8.43 9.69
N ILE A 182 21.57 7.73 8.98
CA ILE A 182 23.00 8.06 8.93
C ILE A 182 23.20 9.40 8.23
N ASP A 183 22.53 9.63 7.11
CA ASP A 183 22.60 10.89 6.36
C ASP A 183 22.09 12.08 7.19
N GLU A 184 20.99 11.91 7.93
CA GLU A 184 20.43 12.94 8.81
C GLU A 184 21.39 13.26 9.98
N LEU A 185 22.02 12.23 10.56
CA LEU A 185 23.00 12.41 11.63
C LEU A 185 24.26 13.14 11.13
N ASP A 186 24.75 12.80 9.93
CA ASP A 186 25.92 13.45 9.32
C ASP A 186 25.66 14.93 9.01
N TRP A 187 24.47 15.25 8.48
CA TRP A 187 24.03 16.63 8.30
C TRP A 187 23.99 17.37 9.64
N PHE A 188 23.41 16.78 10.67
CA PHE A 188 23.31 17.40 12.00
C PHE A 188 24.69 17.66 12.63
N LEU A 189 25.61 16.70 12.53
CA LEU A 189 26.99 16.84 13.01
C LEU A 189 27.72 17.96 12.27
N THR A 190 27.55 18.05 10.95
CA THR A 190 28.14 19.12 10.13
C THR A 190 27.65 20.51 10.58
N VAL A 191 26.34 20.66 10.84
CA VAL A 191 25.76 21.92 11.34
C VAL A 191 26.35 22.30 12.70
N ILE A 192 26.50 21.34 13.63
CA ILE A 192 27.11 21.58 14.94
C ILE A 192 28.57 22.03 14.80
N VAL A 193 29.37 21.32 14.00
CA VAL A 193 30.79 21.64 13.81
C VAL A 193 30.97 23.03 13.21
N VAL A 194 30.18 23.41 12.20
CA VAL A 194 30.21 24.75 11.60
C VAL A 194 29.81 25.82 12.63
N SER A 195 28.78 25.55 13.43
CA SER A 195 28.30 26.49 14.46
C SER A 195 29.31 26.70 15.58
N LEU A 196 29.99 25.63 16.01
CA LEU A 196 31.08 25.71 17.01
C LEU A 196 32.31 26.40 16.44
N GLY A 197 32.72 26.05 15.22
CA GLY A 197 33.84 26.71 14.55
C GLY A 197 33.62 28.20 14.36
N HIS A 198 32.37 28.65 14.18
CA HIS A 198 32.07 30.08 14.08
C HIS A 198 32.19 30.83 15.42
N LEU A 199 32.01 30.15 16.56
CA LEU A 199 32.20 30.73 17.89
C LEU A 199 33.68 30.96 18.21
N ASP A 200 34.58 30.12 17.72
CA ASP A 200 36.03 30.28 17.90
C ASP A 200 36.61 31.51 17.19
N TYR A 201 35.88 32.12 16.23
CA TYR A 201 36.26 33.38 15.57
C TYR A 201 35.67 34.63 16.24
N ILE A 202 34.76 34.47 17.20
CA ILE A 202 34.02 35.58 17.84
C ILE A 202 34.58 35.89 19.25
N PHE A 203 35.39 34.99 19.84
CA PHE A 203 36.09 35.20 21.11
C PHE A 203 37.60 35.38 20.90
#